data_AF-A0A1I5T9Q1-F1
#
_entry.id   AF-A0A1I5T9Q1-F1
#
_cell.length_a   1.000
_cell.length_b   1.000
_cell.length_c   1.000
_cell.angle_alpha   90.00
_cell.angle_beta   90.00
_cell.angle_gamma   90.00
#
_symmetry.space_group_name_H-M   'P 1'
#
loop_
_entity.id
_entity.type
_entity.pdbx_description
1 polymer ?
#
loop_
_entity_poly.entity_id
_entity_poly.type
_entity_poly.pdbx_seq_one_letter_code
_entity_poly.pdbx_strand_id
1 'polypeptide(L)'
;MASGMKPAQGSMALAEMKEFASFPAATQRYIRRSLDIGLDRDDAVARWSRDVVESASIRAQAKLYGGLPMLSETVPDDSGLDAVEPFLAPLITVVAFDLGQ
;
A
#
# COMPACT_ATOMS: atom_id res chain seq x y z
N MET A 1 -24.49 5.82 -27.30
CA MET A 1 -23.07 5.80 -27.69
C MET A 1 -22.41 7.08 -27.21
N ALA A 2 -21.84 7.07 -26.00
CA ALA A 2 -20.95 8.12 -25.54
C ALA A 2 -19.61 7.44 -25.27
N SER A 3 -18.64 7.67 -26.16
CA SER A 3 -17.25 7.29 -25.93
C SER A 3 -16.74 8.15 -24.79
N GLY A 4 -16.84 7.66 -23.55
CA GLY A 4 -16.17 8.29 -22.42
C GLY A 4 -14.68 8.36 -22.73
N MET A 5 -14.15 9.58 -22.85
CA MET A 5 -12.71 9.81 -22.97
C MET A 5 -12.02 9.02 -21.86
N LYS A 6 -11.31 7.94 -22.21
CA LYS A 6 -10.33 7.37 -21.30
C LYS A 6 -9.32 8.48 -21.07
N PRO A 7 -9.11 8.98 -19.84
CA PRO A 7 -8.03 9.92 -19.58
C PRO A 7 -6.75 9.29 -20.16
N ALA A 8 -5.95 10.10 -20.86
CA ALA A 8 -4.75 9.63 -21.51
C ALA A 8 -3.85 8.99 -20.44
N GLN A 9 -3.85 7.66 -20.36
CA GLN A 9 -3.21 6.91 -19.27
C GLN A 9 -1.74 7.33 -19.09
N GLY A 10 -1.08 7.74 -20.18
CA GLY A 10 0.28 8.29 -20.15
C GLY A 10 0.42 9.61 -19.37
N SER A 11 -0.52 10.55 -19.45
CA SER A 11 -0.40 11.81 -18.70
C SER A 11 -0.61 11.61 -17.20
N MET A 12 -1.49 10.67 -16.82
CA MET A 12 -1.71 10.27 -15.42
C MET A 12 -0.49 9.55 -14.85
N ALA A 13 0.03 8.55 -15.55
CA ALA A 13 1.24 7.82 -15.12
C ALA A 13 2.45 8.77 -14.97
N LEU A 14 2.61 9.75 -15.85
CA LEU A 14 3.66 10.76 -15.73
C LEU A 14 3.48 11.66 -14.50
N ALA A 15 2.24 12.00 -14.13
CA ALA A 15 1.97 12.77 -12.92
C ALA A 15 2.29 11.96 -11.66
N GLU A 16 1.87 10.69 -11.60
CA GLU A 16 2.18 9.77 -10.49
C GLU A 16 3.70 9.59 -10.33
N MET A 17 4.45 9.43 -11.42
CA MET A 17 5.91 9.30 -11.36
C MET A 17 6.59 10.58 -10.87
N LYS A 18 6.06 11.76 -11.22
CA LYS A 18 6.58 13.05 -10.71
C LYS A 18 6.31 13.20 -9.22
N GLU A 19 5.11 12.85 -8.77
CA GLU A 19 4.76 12.86 -7.35
C GLU A 19 5.63 11.88 -6.57
N PHE A 20 5.77 10.63 -7.05
CA PHE A 20 6.65 9.65 -6.44
C PHE A 20 8.10 10.14 -6.32
N ALA A 21 8.62 10.77 -7.37
CA ALA A 21 9.97 11.33 -7.39
C ALA A 21 10.17 12.50 -6.41
N SER A 22 9.09 13.15 -5.95
CA SER A 22 9.15 14.24 -4.97
C SER A 22 9.42 13.75 -3.53
N PHE A 23 9.18 12.46 -3.25
CA PHE A 23 9.41 11.91 -1.91
C PHE A 23 10.92 11.74 -1.60
N PRO A 24 11.31 11.79 -0.32
CA PRO A 24 12.66 11.41 0.11
C PRO A 24 13.02 9.99 -0.34
N ALA A 25 14.31 9.73 -0.54
CA ALA A 25 14.80 8.42 -1.00
C ALA A 25 14.36 7.25 -0.09
N ALA A 26 14.29 7.48 1.22
CA ALA A 26 13.80 6.50 2.19
C ALA A 26 12.32 6.15 1.96
N THR A 27 11.47 7.17 1.82
CA THR A 27 10.04 7.02 1.52
C THR A 27 9.82 6.33 0.17
N GLN A 28 10.57 6.70 -0.87
CA GLN A 28 10.50 6.02 -2.16
C GLN A 28 10.86 4.54 -2.04
N ARG A 29 11.90 4.20 -1.26
CA ARG A 29 12.27 2.80 -0.99
C ARG A 29 11.16 2.08 -0.25
N TYR A 30 10.55 2.72 0.74
CA TYR A 30 9.43 2.14 1.49
C TYR A 30 8.25 1.83 0.57
N ILE A 31 7.79 2.80 -0.23
CA ILE A 31 6.68 2.62 -1.18
C ILE A 31 6.95 1.47 -2.16
N ARG A 32 8.15 1.39 -2.75
CA ARG A 32 8.48 0.29 -3.68
C ARG A 32 8.47 -1.07 -2.98
N ARG A 33 9.01 -1.16 -1.77
CA ARG A 33 8.97 -2.37 -0.94
C ARG A 33 7.54 -2.77 -0.59
N SER A 34 6.71 -1.82 -0.18
CA SER A 34 5.29 -2.03 0.12
C SER A 34 4.52 -2.54 -1.09
N LEU A 35 4.80 -2.00 -2.28
CA LEU A 35 4.20 -2.48 -3.53
C LEU A 35 4.66 -3.89 -3.89
N ASP A 36 5.94 -4.22 -3.71
CA ASP A 36 6.44 -5.57 -3.99
C ASP A 36 5.83 -6.61 -3.04
N ILE A 37 5.64 -6.26 -1.76
CA ILE A 37 4.98 -7.11 -0.76
C ILE A 37 3.48 -7.24 -1.04
N GLY A 38 2.77 -6.11 -1.18
CA GLY A 38 1.31 -6.10 -1.30
C GLY A 38 0.79 -6.69 -2.60
N LEU A 39 1.62 -6.71 -3.66
CA LEU A 39 1.29 -7.30 -4.96
C LEU A 39 1.97 -8.66 -5.19
N ASP A 40 2.62 -9.22 -4.17
CA ASP A 40 3.29 -10.54 -4.22
C ASP A 40 4.20 -10.72 -5.45
N ARG A 41 5.08 -9.73 -5.71
CA ARG A 41 5.87 -9.68 -6.95
C ARG A 41 7.15 -10.51 -6.91
N ASP A 42 7.97 -10.28 -5.90
CA ASP A 42 9.31 -10.84 -5.71
C ASP A 42 9.49 -11.23 -4.24
N ASP A 43 10.51 -12.03 -3.91
CA ASP A 43 10.93 -12.23 -2.51
C ASP A 43 11.43 -10.89 -1.93
N ALA A 44 10.53 -10.23 -1.20
CA ALA A 44 10.79 -8.92 -0.63
C ALA A 44 11.92 -8.93 0.40
N VAL A 45 12.14 -10.03 1.13
CA VAL A 45 13.25 -10.14 2.08
C VAL A 45 14.56 -10.18 1.32
N ALA A 46 14.68 -11.05 0.32
CA ALA A 46 15.88 -11.17 -0.49
C ALA A 46 16.18 -9.86 -1.26
N ARG A 47 15.15 -9.17 -1.74
CA ARG A 47 15.29 -7.94 -2.54
C ARG A 47 15.61 -6.71 -1.72
N TRP A 48 14.94 -6.53 -0.57
CA TRP A 48 14.96 -5.26 0.14
C TRP A 48 15.76 -5.29 1.43
N SER A 49 15.91 -6.42 2.12
CA SER A 49 16.56 -6.42 3.43
C SER A 49 18.05 -6.06 3.36
N ARG A 50 18.51 -5.23 4.30
CA ARG A 50 19.94 -4.91 4.48
C ARG A 50 20.55 -5.61 5.69
N ASP A 51 19.71 -5.97 6.65
CA ASP A 51 20.09 -6.63 7.89
C ASP A 51 18.94 -7.49 8.44
N VAL A 52 19.20 -8.14 9.58
CA VAL A 52 18.23 -9.02 10.25
C VAL A 52 17.03 -8.26 10.82
N VAL A 53 17.19 -6.99 11.20
CA VAL A 53 16.13 -6.14 11.74
C VAL A 53 15.17 -5.76 10.62
N GLU A 54 15.68 -5.31 9.48
CA GLU A 54 14.88 -5.06 8.29
C GLU A 54 14.20 -6.32 7.76
N SER A 55 14.90 -7.46 7.79
CA SER A 55 14.28 -8.74 7.42
C SER A 55 13.07 -9.07 8.30
N ALA A 56 13.15 -8.80 9.60
CA ALA A 56 12.03 -8.98 10.53
C ALA A 56 10.89 -7.99 10.25
N SER A 57 11.20 -6.71 10.03
CA SER A 57 10.21 -5.69 9.66
C SER A 57 9.49 -6.04 8.35
N ILE A 58 10.20 -6.53 7.32
CA ILE A 58 9.61 -6.95 6.04
C ILE A 58 8.66 -8.15 6.23
N ARG A 59 9.05 -9.14 7.04
CA ARG A 59 8.16 -10.27 7.36
C ARG A 59 6.93 -9.84 8.14
N ALA A 60 7.07 -8.90 9.07
CA ALA A 60 5.94 -8.32 9.79
C ALA A 60 5.00 -7.57 8.82
N GLN A 61 5.55 -6.78 7.90
CA GLN A 61 4.79 -6.09 6.86
C GLN A 61 4.02 -7.07 5.98
N ALA A 62 4.67 -8.14 5.50
CA ALA A 62 4.00 -9.17 4.69
C ALA A 62 2.84 -9.85 5.43
N LYS A 63 3.03 -10.14 6.73
CA LYS A 63 1.96 -10.71 7.56
C LYS A 63 0.77 -9.76 7.72
N LEU A 64 1.03 -8.46 7.92
CA LEU A 64 -0.03 -7.45 8.01
C LEU A 64 -0.73 -7.25 6.67
N TYR A 65 0.02 -7.20 5.57
CA TYR A 65 -0.51 -7.00 4.23
C TYR A 65 -1.33 -8.19 3.72
N GLY A 66 -1.13 -9.39 4.29
CA GLY A 66 -2.02 -10.53 4.07
C GLY A 66 -3.49 -10.26 4.45
N GLY A 67 -3.75 -9.25 5.29
CA GLY A 67 -5.11 -8.80 5.62
C GLY A 67 -5.73 -7.79 4.64
N LEU A 68 -4.97 -7.25 3.68
CA LEU A 68 -5.46 -6.23 2.73
C LEU A 68 -6.64 -6.70 1.87
N PRO A 69 -6.69 -7.95 1.36
CA PRO A 69 -7.85 -8.41 0.60
C PRO A 69 -9.14 -8.35 1.43
N MET A 70 -9.10 -8.86 2.66
CA MET A 70 -10.24 -8.79 3.58
C MET A 70 -10.58 -7.34 3.93
N LEU A 71 -9.59 -6.48 4.17
CA LEU A 71 -9.83 -5.05 4.43
C LEU A 71 -10.51 -4.35 3.25
N SER A 72 -10.18 -4.73 2.01
CA SER A 72 -10.81 -4.17 0.82
C SER A 72 -12.28 -4.60 0.67
N GLU A 73 -12.63 -5.79 1.16
CA GLU A 73 -14.00 -6.31 1.18
C GLU A 73 -14.86 -5.67 2.29
N THR A 74 -14.24 -5.10 3.33
CA THR A 74 -14.95 -4.43 4.43
C THR A 74 -15.11 -2.93 4.23
N VAL A 75 -14.68 -2.37 3.10
CA VAL A 75 -14.90 -0.95 2.77
C VAL A 75 -16.40 -0.69 2.73
N PRO A 76 -16.93 0.23 3.55
CA PRO A 76 -18.36 0.44 3.64
C PRO A 76 -18.90 1.25 2.45
N ASP A 77 -20.10 0.88 1.98
CA ASP A 77 -20.81 1.60 0.92
C ASP A 77 -21.45 2.92 1.40
N ASP A 78 -21.63 3.07 2.72
CA ASP A 78 -22.14 4.28 3.37
C ASP A 78 -21.25 4.73 4.54
N SER A 79 -21.51 5.93 5.05
CA SER A 79 -20.73 6.55 6.12
C SER A 79 -21.34 6.36 7.52
N GLY A 80 -22.22 5.39 7.71
CA GLY A 80 -22.80 5.05 9.01
C GLY A 80 -21.74 4.53 9.97
N LEU A 81 -21.81 4.91 11.25
CA LEU A 81 -20.80 4.51 12.24
C LEU A 81 -20.70 2.98 12.38
N ASP A 82 -21.84 2.29 12.39
CA ASP A 82 -21.89 0.82 12.47
C ASP A 82 -21.27 0.14 11.25
N ALA A 83 -21.35 0.76 10.08
CA ALA A 83 -20.77 0.26 8.83
C ALA A 83 -19.25 0.50 8.78
N VAL A 84 -18.79 1.60 9.36
CA VAL A 84 -17.38 2.04 9.33
C VAL A 84 -16.54 1.36 10.43
N GLU A 85 -17.11 1.06 11.58
CA GLU A 85 -16.39 0.49 12.73
C GLU A 85 -15.59 -0.80 12.40
N PRO A 86 -16.16 -1.80 11.68
CA PRO A 86 -15.42 -3.02 11.30
C PRO A 86 -14.24 -2.76 10.35
N PHE A 87 -14.27 -1.67 9.58
CA PHE A 87 -13.22 -1.27 8.65
C PHE A 87 -12.08 -0.52 9.36
N LEU A 88 -12.41 0.32 10.34
CA LEU A 88 -11.42 1.20 10.98
C LEU A 88 -10.36 0.45 11.77
N ALA A 89 -10.72 -0.56 12.56
CA ALA A 89 -9.75 -1.28 13.39
C ALA A 89 -8.61 -1.94 12.56
N PRO A 90 -8.89 -2.74 11.52
CA PRO A 90 -7.83 -3.30 10.68
C PRO A 90 -7.10 -2.22 9.86
N LEU A 91 -7.79 -1.18 9.37
CA LEU A 91 -7.14 -0.07 8.67
C LEU A 91 -6.12 0.64 9.58
N ILE A 92 -6.51 1.00 10.80
CA ILE A 92 -5.65 1.69 11.77
C ILE A 92 -4.41 0.85 12.08
N THR A 93 -4.55 -0.47 12.16
CA THR A 93 -3.42 -1.38 12.38
C THR A 93 -2.39 -1.28 11.24
N VAL A 94 -2.85 -1.29 9.99
CA VAL A 94 -1.97 -1.15 8.81
C VAL A 94 -1.33 0.24 8.77
N VAL A 95 -2.13 1.31 8.97
CA VAL A 95 -1.66 2.70 8.97
C VAL A 95 -0.61 2.94 10.07
N ALA A 96 -0.85 2.45 11.28
CA ALA A 96 0.09 2.61 12.39
C ALA A 96 1.42 1.90 12.13
N PHE A 97 1.39 0.74 11.49
CA PHE A 97 2.60 0.05 11.05
C PHE A 97 3.33 0.86 9.96
N ASP A 98 2.62 1.30 8.91
CA ASP A 98 3.21 2.02 7.79
C ASP A 98 3.82 3.37 8.18
N LEU A 99 3.21 4.08 9.14
CA LEU A 99 3.74 5.35 9.66
C LEU A 99 4.97 5.17 10.58
N GLY A 100 5.17 3.97 11.13
CA GLY A 100 6.28 3.66 12.03
C GLY A 100 7.59 3.31 11.31
N GLN A 101 7.61 3.36 9.98
CA GLN A 101 8.67 2.83 9.12
C GLN A 101 9.51 3.91 8.45
#